data_AF-A0A6A5AN23-F1
#
_entry.id   AF-A0A6A5AN23-F1
#
_cell.length_a   1.000
_cell.length_b   1.000
_cell.length_c   1.000
_cell.angle_alpha   90.00
_cell.angle_beta   90.00
_cell.angle_gamma   90.00
#
_symmetry.space_group_name_H-M   'P 1'
#
loop_
_entity.id
_entity.type
_entity.pdbx_description
1 polymer ?
#
loop_
_entity_poly.entity_id
_entity_poly.type
_entity_poly.pdbx_seq_one_letter_code
_entity_poly.pdbx_strand_id
1 'polypeptide(L)'
;MGIMVGNTQGIGVAPNAQWIACKACYNTSCAQHLVVKCAEFLLCPHDKDGNNRDCDMAPHVINSSLGKFTTDFWLERVITAWRLAGIIPVFPNGNDGAWGCSFSDYPAASPQVIAVGCTDFKDSVNFHSSLGPSVTKLVKPDISAPGINIRSAAHSSDTAMRLDSGTSMSAPYVAGAIALYLSANRGATYDQVYMALTQNSDTETLSTPEFDLPCGDIPSTQYPNNHYGYGRLNIFKALTIRPQKCTNCPTKPPTTCGTVEDNTDYAGNNLVSTNQADVESCCADCKRITGCQLFVWTNHSGGTCWLKHTKGIKTTVVGAKAGLLLAGPPPCGTVESNVEFVGQDVAQQPSV
;
A
#
# COMPACT_ATOMS: atom_id res chain seq x y z
N MET A 1 17.37 -0.18 -12.45
CA MET A 1 16.91 0.43 -13.71
C MET A 1 16.57 -0.63 -14.77
N GLY A 2 17.52 -1.47 -15.22
CA GLY A 2 17.23 -2.51 -16.24
C GLY A 2 16.01 -3.40 -15.95
N ILE A 3 15.81 -3.81 -14.70
CA ILE A 3 14.61 -4.56 -14.25
C ILE A 3 13.30 -3.78 -14.48
N MET A 4 13.29 -2.45 -14.29
CA MET A 4 12.08 -1.65 -14.48
C MET A 4 11.76 -1.46 -15.96
N VAL A 5 12.70 -0.90 -16.75
CA VAL A 5 12.40 -0.42 -18.10
C VAL A 5 13.42 -0.85 -19.18
N GLY A 6 14.19 -1.91 -18.93
CA GLY A 6 15.09 -2.47 -19.93
C GLY A 6 14.32 -3.01 -21.15
N ASN A 7 14.56 -2.45 -22.33
CA ASN A 7 13.92 -2.85 -23.58
C ASN A 7 14.69 -3.95 -24.34
N THR A 8 16.00 -4.07 -24.10
CA THR A 8 16.86 -5.09 -24.71
C THR A 8 16.62 -6.45 -24.07
N GLN A 9 16.43 -7.50 -24.89
CA GLN A 9 16.28 -8.90 -24.45
C GLN A 9 15.10 -9.14 -23.48
N GLY A 10 14.10 -8.24 -23.44
CA GLY A 10 12.87 -8.44 -22.66
C GLY A 10 13.06 -8.47 -21.14
N ILE A 11 14.12 -7.83 -20.62
CA ILE A 11 14.46 -7.89 -19.18
C ILE A 11 13.65 -6.93 -18.29
N GLY A 12 13.10 -5.87 -18.88
CA GLY A 12 12.34 -4.85 -18.17
C GLY A 12 10.87 -5.24 -18.05
N VAL A 13 10.29 -5.01 -16.88
CA VAL A 13 8.85 -5.23 -16.64
C VAL A 13 8.00 -4.24 -17.47
N ALA A 14 8.40 -2.97 -17.54
CA ALA A 14 7.73 -1.91 -18.30
C ALA A 14 8.70 -1.26 -19.32
N PRO A 15 9.06 -1.96 -20.41
CA PRO A 15 10.15 -1.54 -21.30
C PRO A 15 9.90 -0.22 -22.05
N ASN A 16 8.64 0.23 -22.14
CA ASN A 16 8.25 1.47 -22.81
C ASN A 16 8.02 2.64 -21.84
N ALA A 17 8.17 2.42 -20.52
CA ALA A 17 8.05 3.51 -19.57
C ALA A 17 9.25 4.45 -19.69
N GLN A 18 8.98 5.75 -19.63
CA GLN A 18 10.01 6.77 -19.53
C GLN A 18 10.64 6.73 -18.13
N TRP A 19 11.90 7.18 -18.02
CA TRP A 19 12.63 7.15 -16.77
C TRP A 19 13.40 8.44 -16.54
N ILE A 20 13.56 8.77 -15.26
CA ILE A 20 14.40 9.84 -14.73
C ILE A 20 15.25 9.22 -13.60
N ALA A 21 16.48 9.68 -13.44
CA ALA A 21 17.40 9.13 -12.44
C ALA A 21 18.11 10.24 -11.67
N CYS A 22 18.34 10.00 -10.38
CA CYS A 22 19.19 10.83 -9.55
C CYS A 22 20.18 9.94 -8.78
N LYS A 23 21.47 10.30 -8.82
CA LYS A 23 22.54 9.55 -8.16
C LYS A 23 22.76 10.11 -6.75
N ALA A 24 22.14 9.49 -5.75
CA ALA A 24 22.36 9.83 -4.33
C ALA A 24 23.51 9.03 -3.68
N CYS A 25 23.88 7.89 -4.26
CA CYS A 25 24.86 6.96 -3.72
C CYS A 25 26.13 6.98 -4.59
N TYR A 26 27.30 7.06 -3.95
CA TYR A 26 28.58 7.06 -4.68
C TYR A 26 29.08 5.64 -4.95
N ASN A 27 29.03 4.79 -3.91
CA ASN A 27 29.37 3.37 -3.95
C ASN A 27 28.22 2.58 -3.29
N THR A 28 28.51 1.77 -2.27
CA THR A 28 27.52 1.07 -1.44
C THR A 28 26.92 1.93 -0.34
N SER A 29 27.33 3.21 -0.23
CA SER A 29 26.84 4.14 0.78
C SER A 29 26.06 5.29 0.13
N CYS A 30 24.94 5.63 0.77
CA CYS A 30 24.06 6.73 0.39
C CYS A 30 23.98 7.69 1.58
N ALA A 31 24.53 8.90 1.44
CA ALA A 31 24.43 9.89 2.50
C ALA A 31 23.00 10.44 2.54
N GLN A 32 22.37 10.45 3.73
CA GLN A 32 20.96 10.85 3.90
C GLN A 32 20.65 12.19 3.20
N HIS A 33 21.50 13.21 3.39
CA HIS A 33 21.31 14.53 2.78
C HIS A 33 21.31 14.51 1.24
N LEU A 34 22.05 13.60 0.60
CA LEU A 34 22.02 13.42 -0.86
C LEU A 34 20.76 12.69 -1.32
N VAL A 35 20.27 11.74 -0.52
CA VAL A 35 19.01 11.06 -0.81
C VAL A 35 17.85 12.05 -0.70
N VAL A 36 17.83 12.92 0.33
CA VAL A 36 16.84 14.01 0.43
C VAL A 36 16.89 14.92 -0.80
N LYS A 37 18.09 15.39 -1.20
CA LYS A 37 18.24 16.23 -2.40
C LYS A 37 17.73 15.56 -3.67
N CYS A 38 18.06 14.28 -3.87
CA CYS A 38 17.53 13.52 -4.99
C CYS A 38 16.00 13.39 -4.90
N ALA A 39 15.46 13.21 -3.70
CA ALA A 39 14.03 13.07 -3.52
C ALA A 39 13.26 14.37 -3.78
N GLU A 40 13.83 15.51 -3.39
CA GLU A 40 13.33 16.85 -3.73
C GLU A 40 13.40 17.12 -5.25
N PHE A 41 14.51 16.75 -5.89
CA PHE A 41 14.65 16.84 -7.35
C PHE A 41 13.59 15.99 -8.07
N LEU A 42 13.33 14.77 -7.60
CA LEU A 42 12.30 13.91 -8.19
C LEU A 42 10.87 14.42 -7.92
N LEU A 43 10.65 15.27 -6.92
CA LEU A 43 9.35 15.92 -6.70
C LEU A 43 9.08 17.03 -7.73
N CYS A 44 10.11 17.81 -8.07
CA CYS A 44 10.01 18.82 -9.12
C CYS A 44 11.37 18.99 -9.81
N PRO A 45 11.60 18.26 -10.91
CA PRO A 45 12.87 18.31 -11.64
C PRO A 45 13.27 19.72 -12.06
N HIS A 46 14.57 19.97 -12.08
CA HIS A 46 15.17 21.26 -12.40
C HIS A 46 16.57 21.07 -13.00
N ASP A 47 17.17 22.13 -13.54
CA ASP A 47 18.54 22.05 -14.04
C ASP A 47 19.57 21.93 -12.90
N LYS A 48 20.85 21.74 -13.25
CA LYS A 48 21.94 21.54 -12.28
C LYS A 48 22.12 22.71 -11.29
N ASP A 49 21.63 23.90 -11.62
CA ASP A 49 21.78 25.11 -10.83
C ASP A 49 20.54 25.39 -9.96
N GLY A 50 19.52 24.52 -10.03
CA GLY A 50 18.26 24.68 -9.29
C GLY A 50 17.23 25.58 -9.99
N ASN A 51 17.53 26.01 -11.22
CA ASN A 51 16.66 26.85 -12.04
C ASN A 51 15.80 26.00 -12.99
N ASN A 52 14.88 26.65 -13.71
CA ASN A 52 14.04 26.01 -14.72
C ASN A 52 13.29 24.77 -14.18
N ARG A 53 12.57 24.97 -13.08
CA ARG A 53 11.74 23.92 -12.47
C ARG A 53 10.63 23.51 -13.43
N ASP A 54 10.57 22.21 -13.71
CA ASP A 54 9.55 21.58 -14.52
C ASP A 54 8.97 20.40 -13.74
N CYS A 55 7.94 20.67 -12.95
CA CYS A 55 7.33 19.65 -12.11
C CYS A 55 6.51 18.64 -12.93
N ASP A 56 6.20 18.91 -14.20
CA ASP A 56 5.52 17.95 -15.09
C ASP A 56 6.45 16.78 -15.46
N MET A 57 7.76 16.94 -15.27
CA MET A 57 8.77 15.88 -15.42
C MET A 57 8.88 14.97 -14.19
N ALA A 58 8.09 15.20 -13.13
CA ALA A 58 8.07 14.32 -11.95
C ALA A 58 7.63 12.89 -12.34
N PRO A 59 8.28 11.85 -11.82
CA PRO A 59 7.92 10.48 -12.14
C PRO A 59 6.64 10.07 -11.40
N HIS A 60 5.82 9.24 -12.03
CA HIS A 60 4.65 8.65 -11.38
C HIS A 60 5.01 7.61 -10.29
N VAL A 61 6.17 6.97 -10.42
CA VAL A 61 6.65 5.91 -9.52
C VAL A 61 8.13 6.13 -9.24
N ILE A 62 8.52 6.07 -7.96
CA ILE A 62 9.92 6.15 -7.54
C ILE A 62 10.31 4.82 -6.92
N ASN A 63 11.26 4.12 -7.55
CA ASN A 63 11.99 3.04 -6.91
C ASN A 63 13.28 3.60 -6.30
N SER A 64 13.49 3.34 -5.01
CA SER A 64 14.77 3.60 -4.36
C SER A 64 15.26 2.32 -3.69
N SER A 65 16.18 1.62 -4.34
CA SER A 65 16.77 0.36 -3.85
C SER A 65 17.82 0.62 -2.76
N LEU A 66 17.40 1.27 -1.67
CA LEU A 66 18.19 1.60 -0.50
C LEU A 66 17.35 1.40 0.77
N GLY A 67 18.03 1.18 1.88
CA GLY A 67 17.39 1.01 3.17
C GLY A 67 18.42 0.67 4.24
N LYS A 68 18.03 0.87 5.50
CA LYS A 68 18.72 0.30 6.65
C LYS A 68 17.76 0.19 7.82
N PHE A 69 17.93 -0.82 8.66
CA PHE A 69 17.25 -0.91 9.93
C PHE A 69 17.58 0.30 10.81
N THR A 70 16.58 1.13 11.11
CA THR A 70 16.68 2.31 11.95
C THR A 70 15.31 2.74 12.47
N THR A 71 15.29 3.52 13.54
CA THR A 71 14.09 4.19 14.07
C THR A 71 14.07 5.69 13.74
N ASP A 72 15.02 6.16 12.93
CA ASP A 72 15.08 7.53 12.42
C ASP A 72 14.34 7.64 11.08
N PHE A 73 13.18 8.30 11.10
CA PHE A 73 12.27 8.48 9.95
C PHE A 73 12.57 9.77 9.17
N TRP A 74 13.84 10.01 8.84
CA TRP A 74 14.34 11.26 8.26
C TRP A 74 13.76 11.63 6.88
N LEU A 75 13.24 10.67 6.11
CA LEU A 75 12.68 10.89 4.76
C LEU A 75 11.14 11.08 4.79
N GLU A 76 10.49 10.97 5.95
CA GLU A 76 9.04 10.79 6.05
C GLU A 76 8.25 11.96 5.46
N ARG A 77 8.72 13.20 5.71
CA ARG A 77 8.10 14.42 5.18
C ARG A 77 8.22 14.50 3.65
N VAL A 78 9.33 14.02 3.09
CA VAL A 78 9.54 14.00 1.63
C VAL A 78 8.66 12.94 0.99
N ILE A 79 8.52 11.77 1.62
CA ILE A 79 7.58 10.72 1.19
C ILE A 79 6.14 11.23 1.23
N THR A 80 5.74 11.97 2.27
CA THR A 80 4.43 12.63 2.31
C THR A 80 4.25 13.59 1.14
N ALA A 81 5.25 14.42 0.83
CA ALA A 81 5.20 15.34 -0.30
C ALA A 81 5.06 14.59 -1.65
N TRP A 82 5.78 13.49 -1.84
CA TRP A 82 5.63 12.62 -3.00
C TRP A 82 4.21 12.07 -3.11
N ARG A 83 3.64 11.52 -2.03
CA ARG A 83 2.27 11.01 -2.05
C ARG A 83 1.25 12.10 -2.40
N LEU A 84 1.40 13.30 -1.85
CA LEU A 84 0.52 14.44 -2.15
C LEU A 84 0.64 14.90 -3.61
N ALA A 85 1.80 14.73 -4.23
CA ALA A 85 2.03 14.96 -5.66
C ALA A 85 1.57 13.79 -6.56
N GLY A 86 0.99 12.73 -5.98
CA GLY A 86 0.55 11.55 -6.73
C GLY A 86 1.67 10.58 -7.11
N ILE A 87 2.87 10.77 -6.57
CA ILE A 87 4.04 9.90 -6.81
C ILE A 87 3.96 8.68 -5.90
N ILE A 88 4.24 7.50 -6.45
CA ILE A 88 4.18 6.22 -5.74
C ILE A 88 5.59 5.76 -5.31
N PRO A 89 5.93 5.84 -4.01
CA PRO A 89 7.22 5.38 -3.50
C PRO A 89 7.25 3.87 -3.28
N VAL A 90 8.27 3.22 -3.85
CA VAL A 90 8.55 1.78 -3.74
C VAL A 90 9.95 1.58 -3.18
N PHE A 91 10.04 0.82 -2.10
CA PHE A 91 11.28 0.56 -1.39
C PHE A 91 11.47 -0.95 -1.12
N PRO A 92 12.72 -1.44 -1.16
CA PRO A 92 13.04 -2.80 -0.74
C PRO A 92 12.83 -2.95 0.77
N ASN A 93 12.32 -4.09 1.23
CA ASN A 93 12.10 -4.31 2.67
C ASN A 93 13.41 -4.48 3.47
N GLY A 94 14.54 -4.72 2.79
CA GLY A 94 15.85 -4.94 3.38
C GLY A 94 16.39 -6.35 3.14
N ASN A 95 17.66 -6.58 3.52
CA ASN A 95 18.37 -7.85 3.32
C ASN A 95 18.91 -8.44 4.64
N ASP A 96 18.28 -8.11 5.77
CA ASP A 96 18.69 -8.51 7.11
C ASP A 96 17.79 -9.63 7.69
N GLY A 97 17.08 -10.38 6.85
CA GLY A 97 16.18 -11.47 7.28
C GLY A 97 16.87 -12.56 8.11
N ALA A 98 18.16 -12.78 7.88
CA ALA A 98 18.97 -13.72 8.66
C ALA A 98 19.13 -13.32 10.14
N TRP A 99 18.83 -12.07 10.48
CA TRP A 99 18.88 -11.54 11.85
C TRP A 99 17.56 -11.78 12.59
N GLY A 100 16.55 -12.29 11.88
CA GLY A 100 15.25 -12.69 12.41
C GLY A 100 14.14 -11.69 12.08
N CYS A 101 13.09 -11.75 12.89
CA CYS A 101 11.92 -10.90 12.72
C CYS A 101 12.20 -9.44 13.10
N SER A 102 11.35 -8.54 12.60
CA SER A 102 11.39 -7.11 12.89
C SER A 102 12.56 -6.31 12.31
N PHE A 103 13.23 -6.83 11.28
CA PHE A 103 14.35 -6.16 10.58
C PHE A 103 13.93 -5.49 9.26
N SER A 104 12.69 -4.99 9.17
CA SER A 104 12.27 -4.21 8.00
C SER A 104 12.99 -2.85 7.98
N ASP A 105 13.66 -2.56 6.87
CA ASP A 105 14.47 -1.36 6.69
C ASP A 105 13.62 -0.10 6.57
N TYR A 106 14.13 1.04 7.04
CA TYR A 106 13.59 2.34 6.66
C TYR A 106 14.25 2.79 5.33
N PRO A 107 13.52 3.31 4.32
CA PRO A 107 12.11 3.77 4.38
C PRO A 107 10.98 2.75 4.26
N ALA A 108 11.24 1.49 3.89
CA ALA A 108 10.19 0.47 3.70
C ALA A 108 9.32 0.20 4.96
N ALA A 109 9.84 0.47 6.16
CA ALA A 109 9.11 0.40 7.42
C ALA A 109 7.97 1.44 7.54
N SER A 110 7.95 2.49 6.71
CA SER A 110 6.91 3.51 6.70
C SER A 110 5.56 2.97 6.18
N PRO A 111 4.41 3.40 6.74
CA PRO A 111 3.09 3.11 6.17
C PRO A 111 2.83 3.85 4.85
N GLN A 112 3.67 4.83 4.48
CA GLN A 112 3.46 5.68 3.30
C GLN A 112 4.09 5.13 2.02
N VAL A 113 4.70 3.94 2.06
CA VAL A 113 5.42 3.36 0.93
C VAL A 113 5.02 1.92 0.68
N ILE A 114 5.25 1.46 -0.55
CA ILE A 114 5.13 0.03 -0.89
C ILE A 114 6.49 -0.62 -0.60
N ALA A 115 6.53 -1.45 0.43
CA ALA A 115 7.67 -2.25 0.84
C ALA A 115 7.65 -3.61 0.15
N VAL A 116 8.78 -4.00 -0.42
CA VAL A 116 8.87 -5.19 -1.27
C VAL A 116 9.83 -6.23 -0.70
N GLY A 117 9.30 -7.42 -0.40
CA GLY A 117 10.07 -8.61 -0.03
C GLY A 117 10.62 -9.37 -1.24
N CYS A 118 11.57 -10.28 -0.99
CA CYS A 118 12.29 -11.01 -2.01
C CYS A 118 11.96 -12.51 -2.01
N THR A 119 11.42 -13.01 -3.12
CA THR A 119 11.22 -14.45 -3.36
C THR A 119 12.25 -15.04 -4.32
N ASP A 120 12.44 -16.34 -4.20
CA ASP A 120 13.22 -17.15 -5.13
C ASP A 120 12.36 -17.79 -6.24
N PHE A 121 12.99 -18.67 -7.04
CA PHE A 121 12.33 -19.36 -8.15
C PHE A 121 11.31 -20.43 -7.74
N LYS A 122 11.25 -20.79 -6.46
CA LYS A 122 10.26 -21.71 -5.88
C LYS A 122 9.10 -20.95 -5.21
N ASP A 123 9.02 -19.65 -5.43
CA ASP A 123 8.10 -18.74 -4.76
C ASP A 123 8.23 -18.77 -3.23
N SER A 124 9.43 -19.08 -2.73
CA SER A 124 9.75 -19.00 -1.31
C SER A 124 10.39 -17.66 -0.99
N VAL A 125 10.01 -17.00 0.10
CA VAL A 125 10.74 -15.84 0.63
C VAL A 125 12.16 -16.30 0.96
N ASN A 126 13.15 -15.59 0.42
CA ASN A 126 14.55 -15.92 0.64
C ASN A 126 14.97 -15.55 2.07
N PHE A 127 15.85 -16.36 2.68
CA PHE A 127 16.31 -16.18 4.06
C PHE A 127 16.91 -14.78 4.34
N HIS A 128 17.51 -14.12 3.34
CA HIS A 128 18.03 -12.77 3.54
C HIS A 128 16.96 -11.69 3.47
N SER A 129 15.77 -11.96 2.90
CA SER A 129 14.71 -10.95 2.80
C SER A 129 14.30 -10.51 4.20
N SER A 130 14.49 -9.22 4.51
CA SER A 130 14.07 -8.67 5.78
C SER A 130 12.60 -8.99 6.07
N LEU A 131 12.31 -9.35 7.32
CA LEU A 131 10.99 -9.75 7.80
C LEU A 131 10.38 -8.66 8.67
N GLY A 132 9.06 -8.60 8.68
CA GLY A 132 8.30 -7.78 9.61
C GLY A 132 8.21 -8.40 11.02
N PRO A 133 7.37 -7.81 11.89
CA PRO A 133 6.69 -6.54 11.68
C PRO A 133 7.67 -5.36 11.62
N SER A 134 7.28 -4.22 11.08
CA SER A 134 8.14 -3.03 11.14
C SER A 134 8.44 -2.61 12.59
N VAL A 135 9.41 -1.70 12.77
CA VAL A 135 9.67 -1.08 14.09
C VAL A 135 8.44 -0.37 14.66
N THR A 136 7.47 0.01 13.82
CA THR A 136 6.16 0.59 14.20
C THR A 136 5.04 -0.45 14.27
N LYS A 137 5.37 -1.74 14.30
CA LYS A 137 4.44 -2.88 14.43
C LYS A 137 3.46 -3.06 13.26
N LEU A 138 3.80 -2.54 12.09
CA LEU A 138 3.03 -2.79 10.87
C LEU A 138 3.43 -4.12 10.23
N VAL A 139 2.50 -4.77 9.54
CA VAL A 139 2.86 -5.90 8.67
C VAL A 139 3.74 -5.38 7.53
N LYS A 140 4.96 -5.91 7.43
CA LYS A 140 5.92 -5.63 6.35
C LYS A 140 6.63 -6.94 5.97
N PRO A 141 7.02 -7.14 4.69
CA PRO A 141 6.75 -6.27 3.54
C PRO A 141 5.26 -6.13 3.22
N ASP A 142 4.86 -5.22 2.33
CA ASP A 142 3.46 -5.16 1.87
C ASP A 142 3.20 -6.27 0.86
N ILE A 143 4.12 -6.50 -0.07
CA ILE A 143 4.06 -7.61 -1.04
C ILE A 143 5.47 -8.14 -1.27
N SER A 144 5.58 -9.34 -1.84
CA SER A 144 6.86 -9.90 -2.27
C SER A 144 6.94 -10.03 -3.79
N ALA A 145 8.16 -10.01 -4.33
CA ALA A 145 8.40 -10.19 -5.76
C ALA A 145 9.73 -10.94 -6.00
N PRO A 146 9.93 -11.52 -7.20
CA PRO A 146 11.17 -12.20 -7.54
C PRO A 146 12.38 -11.30 -7.33
N GLY A 147 13.36 -11.80 -6.57
CA GLY A 147 14.57 -11.05 -6.24
C GLY A 147 15.84 -11.89 -6.19
N ILE A 148 15.78 -13.19 -6.47
CA ILE A 148 16.96 -14.07 -6.49
C ILE A 148 17.37 -14.40 -7.92
N ASN A 149 18.66 -14.22 -8.22
CA ASN A 149 19.27 -14.47 -9.53
C ASN A 149 18.51 -13.75 -10.66
N ILE A 150 18.18 -12.48 -10.43
CA ILE A 150 17.48 -11.65 -11.42
C ILE A 150 18.50 -11.13 -12.44
N ARG A 151 18.27 -11.47 -13.71
CA ARG A 151 19.11 -11.02 -14.82
C ARG A 151 18.77 -9.59 -15.21
N SER A 152 19.75 -8.69 -15.22
CA SER A 152 19.56 -7.28 -15.61
C SER A 152 20.82 -6.71 -16.26
N ALA A 153 20.67 -5.52 -16.88
CA ALA A 153 21.76 -4.74 -17.44
C ALA A 153 22.87 -4.48 -16.41
N ALA A 154 24.12 -4.59 -16.86
CA ALA A 154 25.33 -4.28 -16.10
C ALA A 154 26.02 -3.03 -16.69
N HIS A 155 26.83 -2.36 -15.89
CA HIS A 155 27.49 -1.11 -16.31
C HIS A 155 28.77 -1.32 -17.15
N SER A 156 29.21 -2.57 -17.36
CA SER A 156 30.51 -2.86 -17.94
C SER A 156 30.56 -2.72 -19.47
N SER A 157 29.41 -2.80 -20.15
CA SER A 157 29.23 -2.44 -21.56
C SER A 157 27.75 -2.26 -21.89
N ASP A 158 27.43 -1.73 -23.07
CA ASP A 158 26.05 -1.51 -23.54
C ASP A 158 25.22 -2.79 -23.69
N THR A 159 25.89 -3.94 -23.78
CA THR A 159 25.26 -5.27 -23.92
C THR A 159 25.48 -6.16 -22.70
N ALA A 160 26.22 -5.68 -21.70
CA ALA A 160 26.58 -6.46 -20.54
C ALA A 160 25.35 -6.74 -19.67
N MET A 161 25.29 -7.98 -19.19
CA MET A 161 24.22 -8.48 -18.34
C MET A 161 24.84 -9.16 -17.13
N ARG A 162 24.16 -9.08 -15.99
CA ARG A 162 24.56 -9.75 -14.75
C ARG A 162 23.35 -10.34 -14.04
N LEU A 163 23.59 -11.40 -13.27
CA LEU A 163 22.66 -11.92 -12.29
C LEU A 163 22.98 -11.25 -10.95
N ASP A 164 21.94 -10.86 -10.23
CA ASP A 164 22.06 -10.31 -8.88
C ASP A 164 20.88 -10.76 -8.01
N SER A 165 21.05 -10.64 -6.69
CA SER A 165 20.05 -11.07 -5.72
C SER A 165 19.85 -10.04 -4.62
N GLY A 166 18.60 -9.91 -4.15
CA GLY A 166 18.24 -9.03 -3.03
C GLY A 166 16.88 -8.39 -3.23
N THR A 167 16.34 -7.80 -2.15
CA THR A 167 15.13 -6.97 -2.24
C THR A 167 15.34 -5.75 -3.14
N SER A 168 16.60 -5.32 -3.36
CA SER A 168 17.00 -4.33 -4.36
C SER A 168 16.66 -4.71 -5.81
N MET A 169 16.42 -5.99 -6.09
CA MET A 169 15.96 -6.51 -7.39
C MET A 169 14.43 -6.66 -7.41
N SER A 170 13.82 -7.01 -6.29
CA SER A 170 12.36 -7.12 -6.14
C SER A 170 11.65 -5.75 -6.22
N ALA A 171 12.16 -4.74 -5.53
CA ALA A 171 11.58 -3.39 -5.53
C ALA A 171 11.43 -2.78 -6.94
N PRO A 172 12.47 -2.78 -7.81
CA PRO A 172 12.32 -2.30 -9.18
C PRO A 172 11.41 -3.21 -10.03
N TYR A 173 11.29 -4.49 -9.70
CA TYR A 173 10.31 -5.37 -10.35
C TYR A 173 8.87 -4.88 -10.11
N VAL A 174 8.55 -4.56 -8.85
CA VAL A 174 7.25 -3.97 -8.47
C VAL A 174 7.05 -2.59 -9.05
N ALA A 175 8.07 -1.72 -9.05
CA ALA A 175 7.94 -0.38 -9.63
C ALA A 175 7.65 -0.43 -11.14
N GLY A 176 8.29 -1.35 -11.88
CA GLY A 176 7.96 -1.60 -13.27
C GLY A 176 6.53 -2.13 -13.45
N ALA A 177 6.06 -3.02 -12.57
CA ALA A 177 4.69 -3.49 -12.58
C ALA A 177 3.67 -2.37 -12.32
N ILE A 178 3.96 -1.46 -11.39
CA ILE A 178 3.12 -0.27 -11.16
C ILE A 178 3.08 0.61 -12.40
N ALA A 179 4.19 0.79 -13.11
CA ALA A 179 4.19 1.53 -14.37
C ALA A 179 3.28 0.87 -15.43
N LEU A 180 3.26 -0.47 -15.53
CA LEU A 180 2.27 -1.18 -16.36
C LEU A 180 0.84 -0.92 -15.89
N TYR A 181 0.58 -0.99 -14.58
CA TYR A 181 -0.74 -0.73 -14.02
C TYR A 181 -1.25 0.68 -14.38
N LEU A 182 -0.41 1.70 -14.18
CA LEU A 182 -0.72 3.09 -14.48
C LEU A 182 -0.90 3.36 -15.98
N SER A 183 -0.23 2.58 -16.85
CA SER A 183 -0.42 2.69 -18.30
C SER A 183 -1.85 2.31 -18.73
N ALA A 184 -2.47 1.36 -18.02
CA ALA A 184 -3.85 0.92 -18.25
C ALA A 184 -4.87 1.72 -17.41
N ASN A 185 -4.46 2.21 -16.24
CA ASN A 185 -5.29 2.93 -15.28
C ASN A 185 -4.71 4.34 -15.04
N ARG A 186 -4.76 5.18 -16.07
CA ARG A 186 -4.20 6.54 -16.01
C ARG A 186 -4.86 7.34 -14.88
N GLY A 187 -4.05 7.99 -14.06
CA GLY A 187 -4.51 8.78 -12.92
C GLY A 187 -4.88 7.98 -11.68
N ALA A 188 -4.62 6.67 -11.65
CA ALA A 188 -4.80 5.88 -10.43
C ALA A 188 -3.89 6.42 -9.31
N THR A 189 -4.48 6.59 -8.13
CA THR A 189 -3.81 7.06 -6.92
C THR A 189 -2.95 5.97 -6.29
N TYR A 190 -2.05 6.37 -5.38
CA TYR A 190 -1.29 5.44 -4.55
C TYR A 190 -2.20 4.37 -3.89
N ASP A 191 -3.32 4.77 -3.29
CA ASP A 191 -4.20 3.84 -2.56
C ASP A 191 -4.87 2.83 -3.50
N GLN A 192 -5.27 3.26 -4.69
CA GLN A 192 -5.82 2.38 -5.73
C GLN A 192 -4.78 1.37 -6.22
N VAL A 193 -3.54 1.82 -6.42
CA VAL A 193 -2.43 0.92 -6.78
C VAL A 193 -2.14 -0.04 -5.64
N TYR A 194 -2.00 0.44 -4.41
CA TYR A 194 -1.72 -0.39 -3.23
C TYR A 194 -2.80 -1.48 -3.07
N MET A 195 -4.08 -1.12 -3.15
CA MET A 195 -5.19 -2.07 -3.13
C MET A 195 -5.12 -3.07 -4.28
N ALA A 196 -4.87 -2.60 -5.51
CA ALA A 196 -4.80 -3.48 -6.66
C ALA A 196 -3.67 -4.52 -6.53
N LEU A 197 -2.51 -4.14 -5.98
CA LEU A 197 -1.40 -5.06 -5.78
C LEU A 197 -1.64 -6.05 -4.62
N THR A 198 -2.21 -5.57 -3.52
CA THR A 198 -2.39 -6.38 -2.29
C THR A 198 -3.61 -7.31 -2.33
N GLN A 199 -4.69 -6.92 -3.03
CA GLN A 199 -5.89 -7.77 -3.15
C GLN A 199 -5.79 -8.81 -4.26
N ASN A 200 -4.82 -8.66 -5.16
CA ASN A 200 -4.65 -9.53 -6.33
C ASN A 200 -3.30 -10.26 -6.34
N SER A 201 -2.61 -10.33 -5.20
CA SER A 201 -1.40 -11.12 -5.02
C SER A 201 -1.67 -12.62 -5.14
N ASP A 202 -0.65 -13.37 -5.53
CA ASP A 202 -0.67 -14.82 -5.45
C ASP A 202 -0.27 -15.28 -4.05
N THR A 203 -1.06 -16.18 -3.48
CA THR A 203 -0.84 -16.77 -2.14
C THR A 203 -0.82 -18.30 -2.17
N GLU A 204 -1.60 -18.91 -3.07
CA GLU A 204 -1.78 -20.37 -3.15
C GLU A 204 -0.53 -21.13 -3.59
N THR A 205 0.34 -20.52 -4.40
CA THR A 205 1.55 -21.15 -4.93
C THR A 205 2.79 -20.88 -4.08
N LEU A 206 2.65 -20.11 -3.00
CA LEU A 206 3.79 -19.71 -2.18
C LEU A 206 4.21 -20.86 -1.26
N SER A 207 5.50 -21.17 -1.29
CA SER A 207 6.08 -22.21 -0.47
C SER A 207 6.29 -21.72 0.95
N THR A 208 6.34 -22.63 1.93
CA THR A 208 6.85 -22.26 3.26
C THR A 208 8.32 -21.81 3.16
N PRO A 209 8.72 -20.72 3.82
CA PRO A 209 10.12 -20.31 3.88
C PRO A 209 11.00 -21.44 4.41
N GLU A 210 12.24 -21.54 3.93
CA GLU A 210 13.21 -22.52 4.44
C GLU A 210 13.45 -22.34 5.95
N PHE A 211 13.39 -21.09 6.41
CA PHE A 211 13.43 -20.71 7.81
C PHE A 211 12.09 -20.05 8.19
N ASP A 212 11.12 -20.87 8.57
CA ASP A 212 9.79 -20.42 9.02
C ASP A 212 9.83 -19.94 10.48
N LEU A 213 10.46 -18.77 10.70
CA LEU A 213 10.46 -18.14 12.02
C LEU A 213 9.07 -17.54 12.32
N PRO A 214 8.51 -17.73 13.53
CA PRO A 214 7.24 -17.11 13.89
C PRO A 214 7.39 -15.60 14.07
N CYS A 215 7.24 -14.85 12.98
CA CYS A 215 7.27 -13.40 12.98
C CYS A 215 5.88 -12.81 13.26
N GLY A 216 5.45 -12.90 14.52
CA GLY A 216 4.12 -12.48 14.98
C GLY A 216 3.10 -13.61 15.00
N ASP A 217 1.82 -13.25 15.14
CA ASP A 217 0.74 -14.21 15.40
C ASP A 217 0.22 -14.93 14.14
N ILE A 218 0.55 -14.41 12.95
CA ILE A 218 0.09 -14.95 11.66
C ILE A 218 1.24 -15.77 11.06
N PRO A 219 1.05 -17.09 10.85
CA PRO A 219 2.08 -17.94 10.26
C PRO A 219 2.34 -17.56 8.80
N SER A 220 3.49 -17.99 8.24
CA SER A 220 3.88 -17.66 6.86
C SER A 220 2.90 -18.14 5.77
N THR A 221 2.01 -19.08 6.12
CA THR A 221 1.01 -19.70 5.24
C THR A 221 -0.35 -18.99 5.25
N GLN A 222 -0.55 -18.02 6.14
CA GLN A 222 -1.77 -17.19 6.20
C GLN A 222 -1.43 -15.74 5.86
N TYR A 223 -2.35 -14.99 5.26
CA TYR A 223 -2.06 -13.67 4.72
C TYR A 223 -3.04 -12.61 5.25
N PRO A 224 -2.59 -11.35 5.44
CA PRO A 224 -1.21 -10.90 5.29
C PRO A 224 -0.30 -11.33 6.46
N ASN A 225 0.98 -11.58 6.19
CA ASN A 225 1.97 -11.97 7.21
C ASN A 225 3.30 -11.22 7.06
N ASN A 226 4.18 -11.36 8.04
CA ASN A 226 5.47 -10.66 8.11
C ASN A 226 6.60 -11.27 7.24
N HIS A 227 6.30 -12.27 6.41
CA HIS A 227 7.22 -12.86 5.45
C HIS A 227 6.92 -12.39 4.03
N TYR A 228 5.68 -12.57 3.60
CA TYR A 228 5.21 -12.31 2.24
C TYR A 228 4.39 -11.02 2.10
N GLY A 229 4.02 -10.39 3.22
CA GLY A 229 3.00 -9.37 3.21
C GLY A 229 1.66 -9.97 2.79
N TYR A 230 1.01 -9.35 1.82
CA TYR A 230 -0.22 -9.85 1.20
C TYR A 230 0.02 -10.99 0.20
N GLY A 231 1.26 -11.33 -0.14
CA GLY A 231 1.60 -12.39 -1.09
C GLY A 231 2.55 -11.91 -2.19
N ARG A 232 2.75 -12.74 -3.22
CA ARG A 232 3.62 -12.39 -4.35
C ARG A 232 2.86 -11.55 -5.38
N LEU A 233 3.49 -10.50 -5.88
CA LEU A 233 2.95 -9.66 -6.95
C LEU A 233 2.41 -10.50 -8.13
N ASN A 234 1.18 -10.22 -8.53
CA ASN A 234 0.61 -10.67 -9.80
C ASN A 234 -0.04 -9.51 -10.55
N ILE A 235 0.74 -8.89 -11.44
CA ILE A 235 0.28 -7.69 -12.16
C ILE A 235 -0.82 -8.00 -13.17
N PHE A 236 -0.85 -9.23 -13.71
CA PHE A 236 -1.90 -9.65 -14.63
C PHE A 236 -3.25 -9.71 -13.90
N LYS A 237 -3.32 -10.35 -12.72
CA LYS A 237 -4.54 -10.34 -11.90
C LYS A 237 -4.97 -8.91 -11.55
N ALA A 238 -4.03 -8.05 -11.12
CA ALA A 238 -4.32 -6.65 -10.82
C ALA A 238 -4.87 -5.84 -12.02
N LEU A 239 -4.51 -6.20 -13.26
CA LEU A 239 -5.00 -5.55 -14.49
C LEU A 239 -6.28 -6.16 -15.06
N THR A 240 -6.47 -7.47 -14.91
CA THR A 240 -7.56 -8.22 -15.55
C THR A 240 -8.78 -8.36 -14.66
N ILE A 241 -8.57 -8.43 -13.35
CA ILE A 241 -9.62 -8.20 -12.38
C ILE A 241 -9.80 -6.68 -12.36
N ARG A 242 -10.55 -6.17 -13.35
CA ARG A 242 -11.16 -4.85 -13.21
C ARG A 242 -11.82 -4.88 -11.83
N PRO A 243 -11.71 -3.83 -11.00
CA PRO A 243 -12.56 -3.74 -9.82
C PRO A 243 -13.95 -4.05 -10.34
N GLN A 244 -14.51 -5.18 -9.90
CA GLN A 244 -15.86 -5.49 -10.33
C GLN A 244 -16.62 -4.22 -10.00
N LYS A 245 -17.28 -3.62 -11.00
CA LYS A 245 -18.52 -2.93 -10.70
C LYS A 245 -19.30 -4.02 -9.99
N CYS A 246 -19.28 -4.00 -8.66
CA CYS A 246 -19.64 -5.15 -7.87
C CYS A 246 -21.08 -5.50 -8.24
N THR A 247 -21.25 -6.52 -9.07
CA THR A 247 -22.56 -6.93 -9.58
C THR A 247 -23.37 -7.61 -8.49
N ASN A 248 -22.70 -8.05 -7.43
CA ASN A 248 -23.25 -8.48 -6.15
C ASN A 248 -22.42 -7.93 -4.96
N CYS A 249 -22.06 -6.65 -4.96
CA CYS A 249 -21.85 -5.98 -3.67
C CYS A 249 -23.20 -5.90 -2.97
N PRO A 250 -23.26 -5.85 -1.63
CA PRO A 250 -24.36 -5.15 -0.97
C PRO A 250 -24.51 -3.80 -1.69
N THR A 251 -25.65 -3.56 -2.34
CA THR A 251 -25.87 -2.59 -3.42
C THR A 251 -25.76 -1.12 -3.04
N LYS A 252 -25.02 -0.77 -1.99
CA LYS A 252 -24.70 0.60 -1.64
C LYS A 252 -23.48 0.61 -0.71
N PRO A 253 -22.47 1.47 -0.93
CA PRO A 253 -21.56 1.80 0.16
C PRO A 253 -22.44 2.22 1.35
N PRO A 254 -22.16 1.74 2.56
CA PRO A 254 -23.00 2.01 3.71
C PRO A 254 -23.13 3.53 3.93
N THR A 255 -24.31 4.08 3.60
CA THR A 255 -24.53 5.54 3.53
C THR A 255 -25.01 6.13 4.85
N THR A 256 -25.31 5.30 5.84
CA THR A 256 -25.85 5.73 7.15
C THR A 256 -24.87 5.40 8.26
N CYS A 257 -24.68 6.34 9.19
CA CYS A 257 -23.82 6.13 10.35
C CYS A 257 -24.59 5.26 11.35
N GLY A 258 -23.98 4.19 11.82
CA GLY A 258 -24.45 3.44 12.97
C GLY A 258 -24.21 4.21 14.27
N THR A 259 -24.69 3.64 15.36
CA THR A 259 -24.51 4.19 16.70
C THR A 259 -23.03 4.29 17.06
N VAL A 260 -22.63 5.42 17.66
CA VAL A 260 -21.27 5.61 18.16
C VAL A 260 -21.09 4.80 19.45
N GLU A 261 -20.04 3.98 19.48
CA GLU A 261 -19.61 3.21 20.63
C GLU A 261 -18.58 4.02 21.42
N ASP A 262 -18.92 4.36 22.67
CA ASP A 262 -18.01 5.07 23.57
C ASP A 262 -16.90 4.17 24.11
N ASN A 263 -15.78 4.81 24.46
CA ASN A 263 -14.56 4.20 25.01
C ASN A 263 -14.05 3.01 24.18
N THR A 264 -14.23 3.06 22.87
CA THR A 264 -13.99 1.94 21.97
C THR A 264 -13.01 2.33 20.88
N ASP A 265 -11.96 1.53 20.73
CA ASP A 265 -11.05 1.54 19.58
C ASP A 265 -11.10 0.19 18.85
N TYR A 266 -10.84 0.22 17.55
CA TYR A 266 -10.65 -0.95 16.72
C TYR A 266 -9.21 -0.92 16.21
N ALA A 267 -8.32 -1.69 16.83
CA ALA A 267 -6.89 -1.60 16.58
C ALA A 267 -6.54 -1.97 15.13
N GLY A 268 -5.68 -1.16 14.49
CA GLY A 268 -5.21 -1.39 13.11
C GLY A 268 -6.19 -1.00 12.00
N ASN A 269 -5.95 -1.50 10.79
CA ASN A 269 -6.77 -1.34 9.58
C ASN A 269 -7.09 0.10 9.15
N ASN A 270 -6.25 1.07 9.52
CA ASN A 270 -6.42 2.47 9.12
C ASN A 270 -6.18 2.63 7.61
N LEU A 271 -7.14 3.25 6.92
CA LEU A 271 -7.01 3.75 5.55
C LEU A 271 -6.32 5.12 5.53
N VAL A 272 -6.88 6.07 6.29
CA VAL A 272 -6.44 7.46 6.33
C VAL A 272 -6.90 8.07 7.64
N SER A 273 -6.18 9.09 8.13
CA SER A 273 -6.63 9.92 9.23
C SER A 273 -7.03 11.32 8.78
N THR A 274 -8.05 11.87 9.41
CA THR A 274 -8.56 13.23 9.18
C THR A 274 -8.70 13.93 10.52
N ASN A 275 -8.63 15.27 10.55
CA ASN A 275 -8.77 16.04 11.79
C ASN A 275 -10.19 16.60 11.87
N GLN A 276 -10.89 16.29 12.96
CA GLN A 276 -12.24 16.77 13.24
C GLN A 276 -12.42 17.02 14.72
N ALA A 277 -13.10 18.12 15.06
CA ALA A 277 -13.35 18.51 16.44
C ALA A 277 -14.33 17.57 17.18
N ASP A 278 -15.18 16.87 16.43
CA ASP A 278 -16.19 15.96 16.96
C ASP A 278 -16.22 14.63 16.20
N VAL A 279 -16.81 13.61 16.84
CA VAL A 279 -16.88 12.25 16.30
C VAL A 279 -17.91 12.14 15.17
N GLU A 280 -18.96 12.96 15.22
CA GLU A 280 -20.04 13.00 14.24
C GLU A 280 -19.51 13.37 12.85
N SER A 281 -18.52 14.26 12.79
CA SER A 281 -17.85 14.66 11.55
C SER A 281 -17.00 13.54 10.93
N CYS A 282 -16.47 12.61 11.74
CA CYS A 282 -15.72 11.45 11.22
C CYS A 282 -16.56 10.55 10.32
N CYS A 283 -17.88 10.50 10.54
CA CYS A 283 -18.74 9.70 9.69
C CYS A 283 -18.83 10.29 8.26
N ALA A 284 -18.89 11.62 8.15
CA ALA A 284 -18.88 12.28 6.85
C ALA A 284 -17.55 12.04 6.11
N ASP A 285 -16.44 12.03 6.85
CA ASP A 285 -15.13 11.71 6.30
C ASP A 285 -15.07 10.26 5.80
N CYS A 286 -15.54 9.30 6.61
CA CYS A 286 -15.61 7.90 6.21
C CYS A 286 -16.47 7.68 4.96
N LYS A 287 -17.63 8.35 4.84
CA LYS A 287 -18.48 8.24 3.64
C LYS A 287 -17.82 8.76 2.36
N ARG A 288 -16.87 9.70 2.47
CA ARG A 288 -16.16 10.27 1.31
C ARG A 288 -14.97 9.42 0.87
N ILE A 289 -14.51 8.51 1.73
CA ILE A 289 -13.34 7.66 1.46
C ILE A 289 -13.79 6.28 1.00
N THR A 290 -13.53 5.99 -0.27
CA THR A 290 -13.82 4.68 -0.87
C THR A 290 -13.16 3.57 -0.05
N GLY A 291 -13.95 2.57 0.35
CA GLY A 291 -13.47 1.45 1.14
C GLY A 291 -13.50 1.67 2.66
N CYS A 292 -13.84 2.87 3.15
CA CYS A 292 -14.04 3.08 4.58
C CYS A 292 -15.33 2.38 5.04
N GLN A 293 -15.22 1.57 6.10
CA GLN A 293 -16.35 0.84 6.70
C GLN A 293 -16.62 1.27 8.14
N LEU A 294 -15.62 1.83 8.81
CA LEU A 294 -15.74 2.34 10.17
C LEU A 294 -14.71 3.45 10.42
N PHE A 295 -14.90 4.19 11.50
CA PHE A 295 -13.96 5.18 11.98
C PHE A 295 -13.79 5.06 13.50
N VAL A 296 -12.64 5.50 13.99
CA VAL A 296 -12.42 5.74 15.42
C VAL A 296 -11.99 7.19 15.59
N TRP A 297 -12.70 7.95 16.40
CA TRP A 297 -12.29 9.29 16.81
C TRP A 297 -11.54 9.23 18.13
N THR A 298 -10.45 9.98 18.24
CA THR A 298 -9.73 10.19 19.50
C THR A 298 -9.42 11.67 19.69
N ASN A 299 -9.19 12.10 20.94
CA ASN A 299 -8.77 13.47 21.24
C ASN A 299 -7.29 13.76 20.86
N HIS A 300 -6.70 12.94 19.99
CA HIS A 300 -5.35 13.16 19.49
C HIS A 300 -5.32 14.45 18.67
N SER A 301 -4.33 15.33 18.91
CA SER A 301 -4.14 16.58 18.16
C SER A 301 -5.37 17.50 18.07
N GLY A 302 -6.21 17.52 19.11
CA GLY A 302 -7.45 18.31 19.13
C GLY A 302 -8.64 17.65 18.44
N GLY A 303 -8.49 16.39 18.03
CA GLY A 303 -9.53 15.56 17.43
C GLY A 303 -9.07 14.92 16.11
N THR A 304 -8.90 13.61 16.10
CA THR A 304 -8.48 12.84 14.92
C THR A 304 -9.43 11.68 14.67
N CYS A 305 -9.90 11.57 13.42
CA CYS A 305 -10.67 10.46 12.89
C CYS A 305 -9.74 9.47 12.18
N TRP A 306 -9.60 8.28 12.73
CA TRP A 306 -8.92 7.14 12.13
C TRP A 306 -9.93 6.36 11.29
N LEU A 307 -9.94 6.59 9.98
CA LEU A 307 -10.85 5.94 9.04
C LEU A 307 -10.29 4.57 8.68
N LYS A 308 -11.12 3.52 8.70
CA LYS A 308 -10.67 2.13 8.61
C LYS A 308 -11.48 1.36 7.58
N HIS A 309 -10.82 0.42 6.91
CA HIS A 309 -11.48 -0.42 5.90
C HIS A 309 -12.12 -1.68 6.48
N THR A 310 -11.68 -2.15 7.63
CA THR A 310 -12.18 -3.38 8.27
C THR A 310 -12.10 -3.27 9.78
N LYS A 311 -13.08 -3.84 10.50
CA LYS A 311 -13.05 -3.95 11.96
C LYS A 311 -11.80 -4.70 12.44
N GLY A 312 -10.98 -4.03 13.23
CA GLY A 312 -9.86 -4.64 13.96
C GLY A 312 -10.31 -5.31 15.26
N ILE A 313 -9.34 -5.66 16.11
CA ILE A 313 -9.62 -6.14 17.47
C ILE A 313 -10.25 -4.99 18.26
N LYS A 314 -11.41 -5.24 18.88
CA LYS A 314 -12.08 -4.26 19.75
C LYS A 314 -11.27 -4.12 21.04
N THR A 315 -10.88 -2.90 21.37
CA THR A 315 -10.15 -2.57 22.60
C THR A 315 -10.83 -1.42 23.33
N THR A 316 -10.87 -1.48 24.65
CA THR A 316 -11.41 -0.41 25.47
C THR A 316 -10.35 0.69 25.63
N VAL A 317 -10.61 1.87 25.08
CA VAL A 317 -9.75 3.04 25.18
C VAL A 317 -10.58 4.22 25.68
N VAL A 318 -10.31 4.69 26.89
CA VAL A 318 -11.08 5.77 27.52
C VAL A 318 -11.00 7.03 26.67
N GLY A 319 -12.15 7.58 26.27
CA GLY A 319 -12.28 8.77 25.44
C GLY A 319 -12.21 8.52 23.92
N ALA A 320 -11.91 7.31 23.47
CA ALA A 320 -12.07 6.94 22.07
C ALA A 320 -13.55 6.69 21.74
N LYS A 321 -13.99 7.06 20.54
CA LYS A 321 -15.36 6.86 20.09
C LYS A 321 -15.36 6.22 18.70
N ALA A 322 -15.96 5.05 18.56
CA ALA A 322 -15.96 4.31 17.29
C ALA A 322 -17.34 4.33 16.63
N GLY A 323 -17.40 4.47 15.31
CA GLY A 323 -18.65 4.39 14.55
C GLY A 323 -18.52 3.53 13.32
N LEU A 324 -19.57 2.78 13.01
CA LEU A 324 -19.66 1.97 11.79
C LEU A 324 -20.49 2.67 10.73
N LEU A 325 -20.18 2.41 9.48
CA LEU A 325 -21.12 2.68 8.39
C LEU A 325 -22.03 1.45 8.23
N LEU A 326 -23.34 1.68 8.34
CA LEU A 326 -24.38 0.66 8.12
C LEU A 326 -24.87 0.70 6.67
N ALA A 327 -25.17 -0.48 6.11
CA ALA A 327 -25.91 -0.56 4.86
C ALA A 327 -27.24 0.18 5.03
N GLY A 328 -27.58 1.08 4.10
CA GLY A 328 -28.82 1.84 4.18
C GLY A 328 -30.04 0.90 4.16
N PRO A 329 -31.20 1.34 4.68
CA PRO A 329 -32.43 0.57 4.56
C PRO A 329 -32.71 0.27 3.08
N PRO A 330 -33.20 -0.93 2.75
CA PRO A 330 -33.51 -1.28 1.37
C PRO A 330 -34.52 -0.27 0.79
N PRO A 331 -34.40 0.09 -0.50
CA PRO A 331 -35.45 0.87 -1.16
C PRO A 331 -36.78 0.11 -1.05
N CYS A 332 -37.88 0.85 -0.91
CA CYS A 332 -39.21 0.27 -0.99
C CYS A 332 -39.32 -0.55 -2.29
N GLY A 333 -39.84 -1.77 -2.18
CA GLY A 333 -40.13 -2.60 -3.34
C GLY A 333 -41.16 -1.94 -4.25
N THR A 334 -41.33 -2.50 -5.45
CA THR A 334 -42.40 -2.12 -6.37
C THR A 334 -43.75 -2.14 -5.66
N VAL A 335 -44.55 -1.08 -5.80
CA VAL A 335 -45.90 -1.03 -5.24
C VAL A 335 -46.76 -2.10 -5.91
N GLU A 336 -47.25 -3.04 -5.11
CA GLU A 336 -48.22 -4.03 -5.54
C GLU A 336 -49.62 -3.42 -5.48
N SER A 337 -50.27 -3.30 -6.64
CA SER A 337 -51.63 -2.76 -6.69
C SER A 337 -52.63 -3.76 -6.12
N ASN A 338 -53.52 -3.30 -5.24
CA ASN A 338 -54.57 -4.10 -4.59
C ASN A 338 -54.05 -5.23 -3.68
N VAL A 339 -52.86 -5.09 -3.09
CA VAL A 339 -52.32 -6.05 -2.12
C VAL A 339 -52.25 -5.41 -0.74
N GLU A 340 -52.93 -6.02 0.23
CA GLU A 340 -52.87 -5.67 1.65
C GLU A 340 -52.11 -6.77 2.41
N PHE A 341 -51.05 -6.41 3.13
CA PHE A 341 -50.30 -7.32 3.98
C PHE A 341 -50.88 -7.29 5.39
N VAL A 342 -51.95 -8.06 5.60
CA VAL A 342 -52.73 -8.09 6.85
C VAL A 342 -51.84 -8.37 8.06
N GLY A 343 -51.85 -7.45 9.05
CA GLY A 343 -51.20 -7.62 10.34
C GLY A 343 -49.71 -7.24 10.39
N GLN A 344 -49.18 -6.56 9.37
CA GLN A 344 -47.78 -6.09 9.30
C GLN A 344 -47.65 -4.56 9.39
N ASP A 345 -48.70 -3.85 9.79
CA ASP A 345 -48.68 -2.40 9.90
C ASP A 345 -47.86 -1.94 11.11
N VAL A 346 -46.78 -1.20 10.85
CA VAL A 346 -45.90 -0.68 11.91
C VAL A 346 -46.39 0.67 12.44
N ALA A 347 -47.12 1.44 11.61
CA ALA A 347 -47.79 2.69 11.95
C ALA A 347 -48.78 3.09 10.84
N GLN A 348 -49.77 3.91 11.17
CA GLN A 348 -50.70 4.50 10.19
C GLN A 348 -50.49 6.01 10.11
N GLN A 349 -50.22 6.52 8.91
CA GLN A 349 -50.04 7.96 8.67
C GLN A 349 -50.81 8.39 7.41
N PRO A 350 -51.56 9.51 7.43
CA PRO A 350 -52.24 10.02 6.24
C PRO A 350 -51.21 10.48 5.19
N SER A 351 -51.42 10.13 3.92
CA SER A 351 -50.67 10.75 2.83
C SER A 351 -51.12 12.19 2.64
N VAL A 352 -50.17 13.13 2.53
CA VAL A 352 -50.44 14.55 2.23
C VAL A 352 -50.78 14.74 0.76
#